data_AF-A0A7S1JR93-F1
#
_entry.id   AF-A0A7S1JR93-F1
#
_cell.length_a   1.000
_cell.length_b   1.000
_cell.length_c   1.000
_cell.angle_alpha   90.00
_cell.angle_beta   90.00
_cell.angle_gamma   90.00
#
_symmetry.space_group_name_H-M   'P 1'
#
loop_
_entity.id
_entity.type
_entity.pdbx_description
1 polymer ?
#
loop_
_entity_poly.entity_id
_entity_poly.type
_entity_poly.pdbx_seq_one_letter_code
_entity_poly.pdbx_strand_id
1 'polypeptide(L)'
;GQLMHRVGMLVIKQCDRYVAKCTPSYPPDRLEATLRRSHLMVGRLLHYFPLQQQQASCGQSDANGLEASWCGWHNDNSTITALCPAIFIDDVTGEVVPSPAAAAPKSDPCGNTKAGLLVERRDGCIQQVSMGEECIGFQIGEASQIHTGGCLAATPHCVSAPPTPNT
;
A
#
# COMPACT_ATOMS: atom_id res chain seq x y z
N GLY A 1 9.24 13.89 -4.28
CA GLY A 1 8.61 14.28 -3.00
C GLY A 1 7.58 15.41 -3.14
N GLN A 2 7.94 16.58 -3.68
CA GLN A 2 7.05 17.76 -3.65
C GLN A 2 5.68 17.55 -4.34
N LEU A 3 5.62 16.82 -5.46
CA LEU A 3 4.35 16.48 -6.10
C LEU A 3 3.47 15.65 -5.17
N MET A 4 4.00 14.57 -4.59
CA MET A 4 3.31 13.71 -3.62
C MET A 4 2.78 14.52 -2.43
N HIS A 5 3.59 15.45 -1.91
CA HIS A 5 3.16 16.34 -0.83
C HIS A 5 1.97 17.22 -1.25
N ARG A 6 2.09 17.93 -2.38
CA ARG A 6 1.04 18.84 -2.86
C ARG A 6 -0.28 18.11 -3.14
N VAL A 7 -0.22 16.95 -3.78
CA VAL A 7 -1.41 16.14 -4.05
C VAL A 7 -1.95 15.51 -2.76
N GLY A 8 -1.08 15.02 -1.87
CA GLY A 8 -1.46 14.49 -0.57
C GLY A 8 -2.18 15.51 0.31
N MET A 9 -1.79 16.78 0.27
CA MET A 9 -2.51 17.87 0.92
C MET A 9 -3.95 18.02 0.41
N LEU A 10 -4.17 17.87 -0.90
CA LEU A 10 -5.52 17.92 -1.49
C LEU A 10 -6.38 16.74 -1.02
N VAL A 11 -5.79 15.54 -0.96
CA VAL A 11 -6.47 14.32 -0.47
C VAL A 11 -6.85 14.48 1.00
N ILE A 12 -5.88 14.86 1.85
CA ILE A 12 -6.10 15.05 3.29
C ILE A 12 -7.16 16.10 3.59
N LYS A 13 -7.23 17.18 2.81
CA LYS A 13 -8.29 18.18 2.96
C LYS A 13 -9.69 17.58 2.74
N GLN A 14 -9.85 16.64 1.81
CA GLN A 14 -11.13 15.94 1.63
C GLN A 14 -11.37 14.92 2.75
N CYS A 15 -10.33 14.27 3.26
CA CYS A 15 -10.41 13.42 4.44
C CYS A 15 -10.94 14.19 5.65
N ASP A 16 -10.40 15.38 5.94
CA ASP A 16 -10.89 16.26 7.03
C ASP A 16 -12.37 16.59 6.87
N ARG A 17 -12.80 16.94 5.65
CA ARG A 17 -14.21 17.25 5.34
C ARG A 17 -15.13 16.04 5.52
N TYR A 18 -14.66 14.84 5.20
CA TYR A 18 -15.40 13.60 5.42
C TYR A 18 -15.54 13.32 6.91
N VAL A 19 -14.45 13.37 7.67
CA VAL A 19 -14.44 13.08 9.11
C VAL A 19 -15.30 14.07 9.88
N ALA A 20 -15.27 15.36 9.53
CA ALA A 20 -16.13 16.38 10.14
C ALA A 20 -17.63 16.06 10.00
N LYS A 21 -18.04 15.33 8.96
CA LYS A 21 -19.44 14.88 8.80
C LYS A 21 -19.76 13.66 9.65
N CYS A 22 -18.79 12.79 9.88
CA CYS A 22 -18.96 11.57 10.67
C CYS A 22 -18.79 11.79 12.18
N THR A 23 -18.05 12.82 12.57
CA THR A 23 -17.63 13.05 13.96
C THR A 23 -17.78 14.53 14.32
N PRO A 24 -18.88 14.94 14.98
CA PRO A 24 -19.14 16.35 15.30
C PRO A 24 -18.09 17.01 16.21
N SER A 25 -17.39 16.23 17.03
CA SER A 25 -16.31 16.70 17.90
C SER A 25 -14.96 16.86 17.19
N TYR A 26 -14.89 16.53 15.90
CA TYR A 26 -13.66 16.58 15.14
C TYR A 26 -13.17 18.02 14.94
N PRO A 27 -11.94 18.36 15.36
CA PRO A 27 -11.41 19.70 15.12
C PRO A 27 -11.24 19.96 13.62
N PRO A 28 -11.70 21.11 13.10
CA PRO A 28 -11.54 21.47 11.69
C PRO A 28 -10.08 21.37 11.23
N ASP A 29 -9.89 20.84 10.02
CA ASP A 29 -8.60 20.76 9.31
C ASP A 29 -7.46 20.10 10.13
N ARG A 30 -7.79 19.19 11.06
CA ARG A 30 -6.82 18.60 11.99
C ARG A 30 -5.72 17.83 11.27
N LEU A 31 -6.04 17.01 10.26
CA LEU A 31 -5.03 16.26 9.51
C LEU A 31 -4.24 17.19 8.59
N GLU A 32 -4.92 18.08 7.87
CA GLU A 32 -4.28 19.03 6.95
C GLU A 32 -3.30 19.94 7.68
N ALA A 33 -3.68 20.44 8.86
CA ALA A 33 -2.80 21.24 9.70
C ALA A 33 -1.65 20.43 10.32
N THR A 34 -1.84 19.13 10.55
CA THR A 34 -0.76 18.23 10.99
C THR A 34 0.26 18.04 9.87
N LEU A 35 -0.20 17.70 8.67
CA LEU A 35 0.67 17.47 7.52
C LEU A 35 1.44 18.74 7.12
N ARG A 36 0.75 19.89 7.07
CA ARG A 36 1.36 21.19 6.69
C ARG A 36 2.48 21.64 7.62
N ARG A 37 2.38 21.32 8.92
CA ARG A 37 3.38 21.70 9.94
C ARG A 37 4.44 20.63 10.18
N SER A 38 4.28 19.45 9.56
CA SER A 38 5.21 18.35 9.73
C SER A 38 6.52 18.66 9.03
N HIS A 39 7.62 18.45 9.75
CA HIS A 39 8.97 18.41 9.17
C HIS A 39 9.46 16.96 8.99
N LEU A 40 8.61 15.98 9.35
CA LEU A 40 8.92 14.55 9.31
C LEU A 40 8.39 13.96 8.00
N MET A 41 9.07 14.27 6.90
CA MET A 41 8.83 13.66 5.61
C MET A 41 9.91 12.61 5.34
N VAL A 42 9.51 11.34 5.29
CA VAL A 42 10.43 10.21 5.06
C VAL A 42 10.08 9.55 3.74
N GLY A 43 11.09 9.32 2.89
CA GLY A 43 10.96 8.55 1.67
C GLY A 43 11.60 7.18 1.83
N ARG A 44 10.94 6.13 1.33
CA ARG A 44 11.50 4.78 1.20
C ARG A 44 11.73 4.49 -0.28
N LEU A 45 12.97 4.17 -0.65
CA LEU A 45 13.31 3.59 -1.94
C LEU A 45 13.46 2.08 -1.70
N LEU A 46 12.62 1.28 -2.37
CA LEU A 46 12.52 -0.15 -2.14
C LEU A 46 12.89 -0.89 -3.41
N HIS A 47 13.69 -1.95 -3.27
CA HIS A 47 14.01 -2.87 -4.33
C HIS A 47 13.85 -4.29 -3.78
N TYR A 48 12.98 -5.07 -4.40
CA TYR A 48 12.71 -6.45 -4.01
C TYR A 48 13.37 -7.38 -5.03
N PHE A 49 14.25 -8.26 -4.54
CA PHE A 49 14.93 -9.25 -5.39
C PHE A 49 14.01 -10.44 -5.68
N PRO A 50 14.22 -11.14 -6.80
CA PRO A 50 13.55 -12.41 -7.08
C PRO A 50 13.75 -13.42 -5.93
N LEU A 51 12.70 -14.16 -5.59
CA LEU A 51 12.81 -15.23 -4.60
C LEU A 51 13.59 -16.40 -5.20
N GLN A 52 14.58 -16.91 -4.46
CA GLN A 52 15.20 -18.20 -4.76
C GLN A 52 14.24 -19.33 -4.35
N GLN A 53 14.26 -20.47 -5.04
CA GLN A 53 13.35 -21.61 -4.79
C GLN A 53 13.31 -22.07 -3.31
N GLN A 54 14.39 -21.88 -2.55
CA GLN A 54 14.46 -22.24 -1.13
C GLN A 54 13.80 -21.21 -0.18
N GLN A 55 13.50 -19.99 -0.65
CA GLN A 55 12.91 -18.90 0.13
C GLN A 55 11.39 -18.75 -0.11
N ALA A 56 10.83 -19.46 -1.09
CA ALA A 56 9.40 -19.47 -1.40
C ALA A 56 8.54 -20.23 -0.37
N SER A 57 9.12 -20.62 0.77
CA SER A 57 8.44 -21.35 1.84
C SER A 57 8.76 -20.82 3.25
N CYS A 58 9.41 -19.64 3.35
CA CYS A 58 9.78 -19.03 4.62
C CYS A 58 9.04 -17.72 4.92
N GLY A 59 8.05 -17.35 4.09
CA GLY A 59 7.16 -16.23 4.39
C GLY A 59 6.30 -16.54 5.63
N GLN A 60 6.00 -15.53 6.45
CA GLN A 60 4.92 -15.68 7.43
C GLN A 60 3.62 -15.87 6.66
N SER A 61 3.08 -17.10 6.68
CA SER A 61 1.76 -17.41 6.20
C SER A 61 0.73 -16.84 7.19
N ASP A 62 -0.11 -15.93 6.72
CA ASP A 62 -1.27 -15.49 7.51
C ASP A 62 -2.35 -16.59 7.57
N ALA A 63 -3.43 -16.32 8.31
CA ALA A 63 -4.57 -17.23 8.45
C ALA A 63 -5.26 -17.59 7.11
N ASN A 64 -4.94 -16.89 6.02
CA ASN A 64 -5.47 -17.08 4.67
C ASN A 64 -4.46 -17.74 3.70
N GLY A 65 -3.30 -18.20 4.22
CA GLY A 65 -2.27 -18.88 3.43
C GLY A 65 -1.62 -17.97 2.38
N LEU A 66 -1.56 -16.66 2.64
CA LEU A 66 -0.80 -15.70 1.82
C LEU A 66 0.60 -15.56 2.39
N GLU A 67 1.62 -15.86 1.57
CA GLU A 67 3.00 -15.56 1.92
C GLU A 67 3.32 -14.11 1.54
N ALA A 68 3.41 -13.22 2.54
CA ALA A 68 3.88 -11.85 2.39
C ALA A 68 5.41 -11.83 2.25
N SER A 69 5.92 -12.40 1.16
CA SER A 69 7.32 -12.80 0.98
C SER A 69 8.31 -11.65 0.78
N TRP A 70 7.86 -10.48 0.31
CA TRP A 70 8.70 -9.31 0.11
C TRP A 70 8.56 -8.28 1.23
N CYS A 71 7.36 -8.07 1.74
CA CYS A 71 7.10 -7.20 2.88
C CYS A 71 5.90 -7.72 3.65
N GLY A 72 6.07 -8.00 4.94
CA GLY A 72 5.03 -8.50 5.83
C GLY A 72 3.84 -7.55 5.98
N TRP A 73 2.71 -8.07 6.45
CA TRP A 73 1.54 -7.27 6.79
C TRP A 73 1.85 -6.21 7.84
N HIS A 74 1.54 -4.95 7.54
CA HIS A 74 1.74 -3.84 8.46
C HIS A 74 0.82 -2.66 8.12
N ASN A 75 0.79 -1.68 9.03
CA ASN A 75 0.31 -0.34 8.78
C ASN A 75 1.49 0.63 8.77
N ASP A 76 1.37 1.72 8.03
CA ASP A 76 2.31 2.82 8.14
C ASP A 76 1.91 3.76 9.28
N ASN A 77 2.88 4.21 10.08
CA ASN A 77 2.65 5.12 11.21
C ASN A 77 2.35 6.58 10.80
N SER A 78 2.23 6.85 9.50
CA SER A 78 2.12 8.19 8.93
C SER A 78 0.71 8.79 9.08
N THR A 79 0.56 10.09 8.73
CA THR A 79 -0.77 10.66 8.46
C THR A 79 -1.28 10.15 7.11
N ILE A 80 -0.41 10.17 6.10
CA ILE A 80 -0.70 9.67 4.77
C ILE A 80 0.62 9.19 4.15
N THR A 81 0.55 8.07 3.44
CA THR A 81 1.66 7.56 2.64
C THR A 81 1.32 7.75 1.17
N ALA A 82 2.26 8.29 0.40
CA ALA A 82 2.16 8.35 -1.06
C ALA A 82 2.99 7.23 -1.68
N LEU A 83 2.43 6.55 -2.68
CA LEU A 83 3.07 5.44 -3.39
C LEU A 83 3.21 5.77 -4.88
N CYS A 84 4.33 5.33 -5.47
CA CYS A 84 4.47 5.24 -6.91
C CYS A 84 4.13 3.82 -7.40
N PRO A 85 3.73 3.66 -8.67
CA PRO A 85 3.66 2.36 -9.32
C PRO A 85 4.99 1.62 -9.23
N ALA A 86 4.92 0.30 -9.08
CA ALA A 86 6.10 -0.54 -9.10
C ALA A 86 6.68 -0.60 -10.52
N ILE A 87 8.01 -0.61 -10.62
CA ILE A 87 8.75 -0.85 -11.85
C ILE A 87 9.26 -2.29 -11.78
N PHE A 88 9.02 -3.08 -12.82
CA PHE A 88 9.50 -4.45 -12.92
C PHE A 88 10.65 -4.50 -13.91
N ILE A 89 11.74 -5.15 -13.52
CA ILE A 89 12.97 -5.24 -14.29
C ILE A 89 13.32 -6.72 -14.41
N ASP A 90 13.71 -7.14 -15.62
CA ASP A 90 14.30 -8.45 -15.84
C ASP A 90 15.74 -8.47 -15.29
N ASP A 91 15.99 -9.37 -14.34
CA ASP A 91 17.28 -9.54 -13.63
C ASP A 91 18.47 -9.73 -14.59
N VAL A 92 18.25 -10.48 -15.68
CA VAL A 92 19.32 -10.93 -16.58
C VAL A 92 19.67 -9.86 -17.61
N THR A 93 18.65 -9.24 -18.20
CA THR A 93 18.79 -8.27 -19.29
C THR A 93 18.84 -6.83 -18.81
N GLY A 94 18.29 -6.53 -17.62
CA GLY A 94 18.16 -5.19 -17.08
C GLY A 94 17.03 -4.36 -17.69
N GLU A 95 16.23 -4.95 -18.59
CA GLU A 95 15.14 -4.26 -19.29
C GLU A 95 13.89 -4.13 -18.42
N VAL A 96 13.15 -3.05 -18.60
CA VAL A 96 11.84 -2.86 -17.94
C VAL A 96 10.81 -3.77 -18.59
N VAL A 97 10.11 -4.55 -17.79
CA VAL A 97 9.11 -5.52 -18.23
C VAL A 97 7.71 -5.19 -17.69
N PRO A 98 6.64 -5.66 -18.35
CA PRO A 98 5.28 -5.54 -17.80
C PRO A 98 5.14 -6.21 -16.44
N SER A 99 4.15 -5.77 -15.65
CA SER A 99 3.90 -6.37 -14.35
C SER A 99 3.56 -7.87 -14.47
N PRO A 100 4.30 -8.77 -13.80
CA PRO A 100 4.04 -10.20 -13.81
C PRO A 100 2.69 -10.55 -13.16
N ALA A 101 2.17 -9.66 -12.31
CA ALA A 101 0.86 -9.80 -11.69
C ALA A 101 -0.30 -9.82 -12.70
N ALA A 102 -0.14 -9.20 -13.89
CA ALA A 102 -1.17 -9.18 -14.93
C ALA A 102 -1.38 -10.54 -15.60
N ALA A 103 -0.34 -11.40 -15.62
CA ALA A 103 -0.37 -12.72 -16.23
C ALA A 103 -0.64 -13.85 -15.22
N ALA A 104 -0.56 -13.56 -13.92
CA ALA A 104 -0.71 -14.57 -12.87
C ALA A 104 -2.17 -15.03 -12.71
N PRO A 105 -2.43 -16.30 -12.37
CA PRO A 105 -3.77 -16.82 -12.16
C PRO A 105 -4.39 -16.24 -10.89
N LYS A 106 -5.65 -15.84 -10.99
CA LYS A 106 -6.46 -15.38 -9.85
C LYS A 106 -6.78 -16.57 -8.95
N SER A 107 -6.38 -16.53 -7.70
CA SER A 107 -6.34 -17.70 -6.82
C SER A 107 -6.94 -17.49 -5.42
N ASP A 108 -7.42 -16.28 -5.09
CA ASP A 108 -8.13 -16.03 -3.85
C ASP A 108 -9.65 -15.82 -4.06
N PRO A 109 -10.48 -15.89 -2.99
CA PRO A 109 -11.93 -15.67 -3.07
C PRO A 109 -12.32 -14.28 -3.61
N CYS A 110 -11.38 -13.34 -3.60
CA CYS A 110 -11.54 -11.98 -4.08
C CYS A 110 -11.09 -11.80 -5.55
N GLY A 111 -10.65 -12.89 -6.20
CA GLY A 111 -10.20 -12.88 -7.59
C GLY A 111 -8.86 -12.18 -7.82
N ASN A 112 -7.92 -12.26 -6.86
CA ASN A 112 -6.59 -11.66 -6.98
C ASN A 112 -5.52 -12.70 -7.33
N THR A 113 -4.40 -12.22 -7.89
CA THR A 113 -3.26 -13.07 -8.26
C THR A 113 -2.28 -13.32 -7.11
N LYS A 114 -2.57 -12.77 -5.93
CA LYS A 114 -1.77 -12.84 -4.69
C LYS A 114 -0.34 -12.29 -4.79
N ALA A 115 -0.01 -11.56 -5.86
CA ALA A 115 1.31 -10.97 -6.09
C ALA A 115 1.28 -9.43 -6.07
N GLY A 116 2.41 -8.80 -5.75
CA GLY A 116 2.54 -7.33 -5.68
C GLY A 116 1.95 -6.74 -4.41
N LEU A 117 1.44 -5.51 -4.49
CA LEU A 117 0.84 -4.80 -3.36
C LEU A 117 -0.56 -5.36 -3.05
N LEU A 118 -0.72 -5.87 -1.85
CA LEU A 118 -1.98 -6.40 -1.33
C LEU A 118 -2.44 -5.51 -0.18
N VAL A 119 -3.73 -5.20 -0.13
CA VAL A 119 -4.35 -4.43 0.95
C VAL A 119 -5.52 -5.21 1.55
N GLU A 120 -5.69 -5.11 2.86
CA GLU A 120 -6.86 -5.66 3.54
C GLU A 120 -7.98 -4.62 3.55
N ARG A 121 -9.15 -5.01 3.05
CA ARG A 121 -10.37 -4.21 3.09
C ARG A 121 -11.05 -4.32 4.45
N ARG A 122 -11.99 -3.41 4.73
CA ARG A 122 -12.75 -3.39 6.00
C ARG A 122 -13.62 -4.64 6.23
N ASP A 123 -13.93 -5.39 5.18
CA ASP A 123 -14.67 -6.66 5.24
C ASP A 123 -13.75 -7.89 5.35
N GLY A 124 -12.45 -7.68 5.60
CA GLY A 124 -11.43 -8.73 5.71
C GLY A 124 -11.01 -9.33 4.37
N CYS A 125 -11.57 -8.84 3.26
CA CYS A 125 -11.17 -9.28 1.93
C CYS A 125 -9.82 -8.68 1.54
N ILE A 126 -8.91 -9.53 1.07
CA ILE A 126 -7.65 -9.05 0.49
C ILE A 126 -7.93 -8.53 -0.92
N GLN A 127 -7.37 -7.38 -1.25
CA GLN A 127 -7.45 -6.77 -2.57
C GLN A 127 -6.05 -6.51 -3.09
N GLN A 128 -5.77 -7.01 -4.30
CA GLN A 128 -4.57 -6.63 -5.01
C GLN A 128 -4.75 -5.23 -5.61
N VAL A 129 -3.76 -4.37 -5.39
CA VAL A 129 -3.76 -3.00 -5.89
C VAL A 129 -3.04 -2.96 -7.24
N SER A 130 -3.75 -2.50 -8.27
CA SER A 130 -3.18 -2.17 -9.57
C SER A 130 -3.15 -0.65 -9.74
N MET A 131 -1.98 -0.10 -10.06
CA MET A 131 -1.79 1.32 -10.37
C MET A 131 -1.30 1.44 -11.81
N GLY A 132 -1.86 2.39 -12.57
CA GLY A 132 -1.34 2.73 -13.89
C GLY A 132 0.01 3.47 -13.78
N GLU A 133 0.79 3.48 -14.86
CA GLU A 133 2.13 4.08 -14.92
C GLU A 133 2.14 5.56 -14.52
N GLU A 134 1.09 6.30 -14.86
CA GLU A 134 0.94 7.74 -14.59
C GLU A 134 0.08 8.02 -13.34
N CYS A 135 0.02 7.08 -12.40
CA CYS A 135 -0.76 7.24 -11.16
C CYS A 135 0.13 7.53 -9.95
N ILE A 136 -0.46 8.16 -8.92
CA ILE A 136 0.10 8.23 -7.57
C ILE A 136 -0.95 7.66 -6.63
N GLY A 137 -0.55 6.66 -5.83
CA GLY A 137 -1.41 6.06 -4.81
C GLY A 137 -1.29 6.79 -3.48
N PHE A 138 -2.37 6.77 -2.69
CA PHE A 138 -2.37 7.28 -1.31
C PHE A 138 -2.99 6.26 -0.36
N GLN A 139 -2.33 6.05 0.77
CA GLN A 139 -2.78 5.16 1.85
C GLN A 139 -2.92 5.96 3.14
N ILE A 140 -3.93 5.63 3.94
CA ILE A 140 -4.12 6.19 5.27
C ILE A 140 -3.21 5.46 6.25
N GLY A 141 -2.48 6.23 7.07
CA GLY A 141 -1.65 5.68 8.14
C GLY A 141 -2.30 5.78 9.53
N GLU A 142 -1.65 5.18 10.53
CA GLU A 142 -2.16 5.06 11.90
C GLU A 142 -2.37 6.40 12.60
N ALA A 143 -1.56 7.41 12.31
CA ALA A 143 -1.73 8.74 12.91
C ALA A 143 -3.07 9.36 12.50
N SER A 144 -3.50 9.15 11.26
CA SER A 144 -4.82 9.57 10.79
C SER A 144 -5.95 8.77 11.44
N GLN A 145 -5.78 7.46 11.62
CA GLN A 145 -6.76 6.65 12.34
C GLN A 145 -6.99 7.16 13.76
N ILE A 146 -5.91 7.44 14.49
CA ILE A 146 -5.98 7.97 15.86
C ILE A 146 -6.64 9.35 15.89
N HIS A 147 -6.16 10.29 15.05
CA HIS A 147 -6.67 11.66 15.05
C HIS A 147 -8.14 11.79 14.63
N THR A 148 -8.64 10.83 13.85
CA THR A 148 -10.02 10.81 13.37
C THR A 148 -10.94 9.90 14.21
N GLY A 149 -10.44 9.37 15.33
CA GLY A 149 -11.21 8.46 16.19
C GLY A 149 -11.66 7.19 15.48
N GLY A 150 -10.88 6.70 14.51
CA GLY A 150 -11.19 5.51 13.72
C GLY A 150 -12.16 5.74 12.55
N CYS A 151 -12.59 6.99 12.29
CA CYS A 151 -13.40 7.29 11.12
C CYS A 151 -12.67 6.92 9.81
N LEU A 152 -11.39 7.31 9.73
CA LEU A 152 -10.45 6.75 8.76
C LEU A 152 -9.72 5.58 9.40
N ALA A 153 -9.50 4.52 8.63
CA ALA A 153 -8.74 3.35 9.08
C ALA A 153 -7.37 3.36 8.40
N ALA A 154 -6.32 3.08 9.17
CA ALA A 154 -5.02 2.74 8.61
C ALA A 154 -5.20 1.58 7.64
N THR A 155 -4.50 1.60 6.51
CA THR A 155 -4.67 0.60 5.44
C THR A 155 -3.68 -0.53 5.66
N PRO A 156 -4.08 -1.72 6.17
CA PRO A 156 -3.17 -2.84 6.34
C PRO A 156 -2.74 -3.32 4.96
N HIS A 157 -1.44 -3.50 4.78
CA HIS A 157 -0.90 -3.88 3.49
C HIS A 157 0.36 -4.73 3.63
N CYS A 158 0.64 -5.49 2.58
CA CYS A 158 1.84 -6.28 2.44
C CYS A 158 2.28 -6.28 0.97
N VAL A 159 3.47 -6.81 0.72
CA VAL A 159 3.98 -7.01 -0.63
C VAL A 159 4.41 -8.46 -0.78
N SER A 160 3.91 -9.12 -1.82
CA SER A 160 4.24 -10.50 -2.14
C SER A 160 4.92 -10.62 -3.49
N ALA A 161 5.89 -11.53 -3.60
CA ALA A 161 6.54 -11.86 -4.86
C ALA A 161 5.54 -12.55 -5.82
N PRO A 162 5.73 -12.41 -7.15
CA PRO A 162 5.00 -13.23 -8.11
C PRO A 162 5.36 -14.72 -7.92
N PRO A 163 4.46 -15.64 -8.28
CA PRO A 163 4.78 -17.07 -8.29
C PRO A 163 5.99 -17.34 -9.18
N THR A 164 6.93 -18.16 -8.70
CA THR A 164 7.99 -18.67 -9.57
C THR A 164 7.38 -19.54 -10.66
N PRO A 165 7.73 -19.37 -11.95
CA PRO A 165 7.30 -20.29 -12.99
C PRO A 165 7.72 -21.72 -12.61
N ASN A 166 6.80 -22.68 -12.75
CA ASN A 166 7.17 -24.10 -12.64
C ASN A 166 8.19 -24.40 -13.75
N THR A 167 9.44 -24.60 -13.36
CA THR A 167 10.48 -25.19 -14.23
C THR A 167 10.23 -26.66 -14.43
#